data_AF-A0A7J9MP43-F1
#
_entry.id   AF-A0A7J9MP43-F1
#
_cell.length_a   1.000
_cell.length_b   1.000
_cell.length_c   1.000
_cell.angle_alpha   90.00
_cell.angle_beta   90.00
_cell.angle_gamma   90.00
#
_symmetry.space_group_name_H-M   'P 1'
#
loop_
_entity.id
_entity.type
_entity.pdbx_description
1 polymer ?
#
loop_
_entity_poly.entity_id
_entity_poly.type
_entity_poly.pdbx_seq_one_letter_code
_entity_poly.pdbx_strand_id
1 'polypeptide(L)'
;YQVYGGEPYIRSAEDIAFHVALFIAKKGSYINYYMYHGGTNFGRTASAYVITSYYDQAPLDEYGLLRQPKWGHLKELHIVIKNCSKPLLQGVQSNFSIGPLQQAYVYEEGMRACVAFLVNNDSTKNATVQFQNNSFELLPKSIGILPDCQNMVFNTAKVCYGFIPCYELEKKNN
;
A
#
# COMPACT_ATOMS: atom_id res chain seq x y z
N TYR A 1 -10.25 -2.34 18.03
CA TYR A 1 -9.78 -3.15 19.18
C TYR A 1 -10.74 -4.32 19.36
N GLN A 2 -10.32 -5.40 20.02
CA GLN A 2 -11.15 -6.59 20.22
C GLN A 2 -11.69 -6.65 21.66
N VAL A 3 -12.93 -7.09 21.79
CA VAL A 3 -13.63 -7.27 23.07
C VAL A 3 -13.81 -8.74 23.39
N TYR A 4 -14.00 -9.08 24.66
CA TYR A 4 -14.28 -10.46 25.07
C TYR A 4 -15.56 -10.97 24.40
N GLY A 5 -15.51 -12.21 23.87
CA GLY A 5 -16.62 -12.83 23.14
C GLY A 5 -16.84 -12.29 21.72
N GLY A 6 -16.04 -11.33 21.26
CA GLY A 6 -16.12 -10.78 19.90
C GLY A 6 -15.11 -11.39 18.93
N GLU A 7 -15.48 -11.46 17.66
CA GLU A 7 -14.59 -11.85 16.56
C GLU A 7 -13.52 -10.78 16.27
N PRO A 8 -12.32 -11.17 15.81
CA PRO A 8 -11.29 -10.22 15.40
C PRO A 8 -11.69 -9.44 14.13
N TYR A 9 -11.53 -8.11 14.15
CA TYR A 9 -11.60 -7.29 12.94
C TYR A 9 -10.29 -7.38 12.16
N ILE A 10 -10.34 -7.98 10.97
CA ILE A 10 -9.17 -8.19 10.11
C ILE A 10 -9.21 -7.20 8.96
N ARG A 11 -8.07 -6.57 8.71
CA ARG A 11 -7.81 -5.76 7.53
C ARG A 11 -6.64 -6.36 6.77
N SER A 12 -6.82 -6.62 5.48
CA SER A 12 -5.82 -7.30 4.65
C SER A 12 -4.62 -6.40 4.35
N ALA A 13 -3.51 -6.98 3.89
CA ALA A 13 -2.32 -6.21 3.53
C ALA A 13 -2.59 -5.32 2.31
N GLU A 14 -3.34 -5.86 1.35
CA GLU A 14 -3.74 -5.24 0.09
C GLU A 14 -4.58 -3.99 0.34
N ASP A 15 -5.60 -4.09 1.20
CA ASP A 15 -6.48 -2.97 1.51
C ASP A 15 -5.72 -1.84 2.23
N ILE A 16 -4.83 -2.18 3.17
CA ILE A 16 -3.98 -1.19 3.83
C ILE A 16 -3.05 -0.52 2.80
N ALA A 17 -2.38 -1.30 1.96
CA ALA A 17 -1.48 -0.79 0.94
C ALA A 17 -2.22 0.12 -0.07
N PHE A 18 -3.42 -0.27 -0.49
CA PHE A 18 -4.30 0.52 -1.36
C PHE A 18 -4.57 1.90 -0.75
N HIS A 19 -5.02 1.94 0.50
CA HIS A 19 -5.38 3.21 1.15
C HIS A 19 -4.16 4.09 1.46
N VAL A 20 -3.03 3.50 1.82
CA VAL A 20 -1.76 4.21 2.02
C VAL A 20 -1.27 4.82 0.71
N ALA A 21 -1.21 4.03 -0.36
CA ALA A 21 -0.79 4.49 -1.68
C ALA A 21 -1.75 5.57 -2.22
N LEU A 22 -3.07 5.41 -2.02
CA LEU A 22 -4.06 6.40 -2.44
C LEU A 22 -3.89 7.73 -1.70
N PHE A 23 -3.61 7.68 -0.40
CA PHE A 23 -3.36 8.88 0.40
C PHE A 23 -2.13 9.64 -0.11
N ILE A 24 -1.02 8.94 -0.37
CA ILE A 24 0.21 9.54 -0.94
C ILE A 24 -0.06 10.08 -2.35
N ALA A 25 -0.75 9.30 -3.19
CA ALA A 25 -1.15 9.70 -4.52
C ALA A 25 -1.96 11.01 -4.52
N LYS A 26 -2.68 11.32 -3.42
CA LYS A 26 -3.49 12.53 -3.20
C LYS A 26 -2.80 13.61 -2.34
N LYS A 27 -1.47 13.73 -2.43
CA LYS A 27 -0.62 14.69 -1.69
C LYS A 27 -0.49 14.44 -0.18
N GLY A 28 -0.85 13.25 0.29
CA GLY A 28 -0.61 12.84 1.66
C GLY A 28 0.89 12.70 1.94
N SER A 29 1.38 13.32 3.02
CA SER A 29 2.81 13.40 3.35
C SER A 29 3.20 12.72 4.66
N TYR A 30 2.22 12.25 5.45
CA TYR A 30 2.46 11.57 6.71
C TYR A 30 1.44 10.45 6.93
N ILE A 31 1.94 9.23 7.17
CA ILE A 31 1.14 8.05 7.46
C ILE A 31 1.65 7.44 8.75
N ASN A 32 0.72 7.06 9.62
CA ASN A 32 1.01 6.30 10.82
C ASN A 32 0.12 5.07 10.90
N TYR A 33 0.73 3.89 11.07
CA TYR A 33 0.00 2.66 11.30
C TYR A 33 -0.36 2.57 12.77
N TYR A 34 -1.65 2.79 13.08
CA TYR A 34 -2.17 2.52 14.41
C TYR A 34 -2.94 1.19 14.37
N MET A 35 -2.37 0.06 14.83
CA MET A 35 -1.04 -0.11 15.43
C MET A 35 -0.02 -0.69 14.45
N TYR A 36 1.25 -0.30 14.58
CA TYR A 36 2.36 -1.00 13.94
C TYR A 36 2.79 -2.24 14.75
N HIS A 37 2.70 -2.13 16.08
CA HIS A 37 2.77 -3.23 17.04
C HIS A 37 1.69 -2.99 18.10
N GLY A 38 0.79 -3.96 18.30
CA GLY A 38 -0.26 -3.85 19.31
C GLY A 38 0.23 -4.15 20.72
N GLY A 39 0.87 -5.31 20.89
CA GLY A 39 1.30 -5.82 22.20
C GLY A 39 0.13 -6.27 23.07
N THR A 40 0.35 -6.21 24.38
CA THR A 40 -0.52 -6.83 25.40
C THR A 40 -0.88 -5.82 26.50
N ASN A 41 -2.15 -5.81 26.89
CA ASN A 41 -2.66 -5.09 28.06
C ASN A 41 -2.34 -5.87 29.34
N PHE A 42 -1.13 -5.73 29.88
CA PHE A 42 -0.72 -6.44 31.08
C PHE A 42 -1.37 -5.90 32.37
N GLY A 43 -1.38 -6.76 33.40
CA GLY A 43 -1.88 -6.40 34.72
C GLY A 43 -3.41 -6.23 34.74
N ARG A 44 -3.89 -5.34 35.61
CA ARG A 44 -5.35 -5.14 35.82
C ARG A 44 -5.80 -3.68 35.67
N THR A 45 -4.92 -2.81 35.16
CA THR A 45 -5.18 -1.37 35.00
C THR A 45 -4.86 -0.85 33.60
N ALA A 46 -4.35 -1.69 32.70
CA ALA A 46 -3.99 -1.27 31.33
C ALA A 46 -5.22 -1.00 30.44
N SER A 47 -6.34 -1.69 30.68
CA SER A 47 -7.50 -1.61 29.80
C SER A 47 -8.81 -2.01 30.50
N ALA A 48 -9.94 -1.54 29.98
CA ALA A 48 -11.28 -1.93 30.42
C ALA A 48 -12.11 -2.42 29.22
N TYR A 49 -12.87 -3.51 29.40
CA TYR A 49 -13.77 -4.08 28.39
C TYR A 49 -13.13 -4.56 27.07
N VAL A 50 -11.80 -4.65 27.01
CA VAL A 50 -11.05 -5.21 25.88
C VAL A 50 -10.28 -6.43 26.32
N ILE A 51 -9.94 -7.31 25.38
CA ILE A 51 -9.16 -8.50 25.69
C ILE A 51 -7.72 -8.13 26.07
N THR A 52 -7.02 -9.07 26.73
CA THR A 52 -5.61 -8.93 27.11
C THR A 52 -4.73 -8.65 25.89
N SER A 53 -4.98 -9.31 24.75
CA SER A 53 -4.32 -9.02 23.47
C SER A 53 -4.81 -7.68 22.88
N TYR A 54 -3.94 -6.68 22.71
CA TYR A 54 -4.41 -5.36 22.30
C TYR A 54 -4.75 -5.28 20.79
N TYR A 55 -3.83 -5.76 19.94
CA TYR A 55 -4.06 -5.83 18.49
C TYR A 55 -3.07 -6.77 17.78
N ASP A 56 -3.46 -8.04 17.64
CA ASP A 56 -2.61 -9.06 16.99
C ASP A 56 -2.58 -8.96 15.45
N GLN A 57 -3.47 -8.17 14.85
CA GLN A 57 -3.54 -7.99 13.39
C GLN A 57 -2.59 -6.89 12.86
N ALA A 58 -1.69 -6.37 13.69
CA ALA A 58 -0.67 -5.39 13.28
C ALA A 58 0.41 -6.01 12.35
N PRO A 59 1.23 -5.19 11.69
CA PRO A 59 2.44 -5.66 11.00
C PRO A 59 3.38 -6.45 11.91
N LEU A 60 3.53 -6.04 13.18
CA LEU A 60 4.13 -6.85 14.23
C LEU A 60 3.01 -7.42 15.10
N ASP A 61 3.00 -8.74 15.28
CA ASP A 61 1.99 -9.43 16.08
C ASP A 61 2.12 -9.09 17.58
N GLU A 62 1.25 -9.66 18.42
CA GLU A 62 1.27 -9.41 19.87
C GLU A 62 2.63 -9.70 20.52
N TYR A 63 3.36 -10.69 20.01
CA TYR A 63 4.65 -11.14 20.53
C TYR A 63 5.85 -10.46 19.85
N GLY A 64 5.59 -9.54 18.92
CA GLY A 64 6.61 -8.80 18.18
C GLY A 64 7.19 -9.54 16.97
N LEU A 65 6.57 -10.65 16.55
CA LEU A 65 6.98 -11.37 15.34
C LEU A 65 6.41 -10.69 14.09
N LEU A 66 7.07 -10.89 12.95
CA LEU A 66 6.65 -10.32 11.66
C LEU A 66 5.39 -11.02 11.17
N ARG A 67 4.27 -10.28 11.09
CA ARG A 67 3.02 -10.82 10.55
C ARG A 67 3.05 -10.78 9.02
N GLN A 68 3.42 -11.89 8.41
CA GLN A 68 3.39 -12.03 6.95
C GLN A 68 1.98 -12.40 6.45
N PRO A 69 1.59 -11.93 5.25
CA PRO A 69 2.38 -11.11 4.32
C PRO A 69 2.35 -9.60 4.63
N LYS A 70 1.58 -9.17 5.63
CA LYS A 70 1.28 -7.75 5.90
C LYS A 70 2.53 -6.90 6.11
N TRP A 71 3.44 -7.34 6.96
CA TRP A 71 4.68 -6.61 7.21
C TRP A 71 5.53 -6.49 5.95
N GLY A 72 5.73 -7.59 5.22
CA GLY A 72 6.52 -7.62 3.99
C GLY A 72 5.95 -6.72 2.90
N HIS A 73 4.64 -6.84 2.64
CA HIS A 73 3.96 -6.06 1.62
C HIS A 73 4.02 -4.54 1.89
N LEU A 74 3.80 -4.14 3.14
CA LEU A 74 3.90 -2.73 3.54
C LEU A 74 5.36 -2.24 3.51
N LYS A 75 6.34 -3.08 3.85
CA LYS A 75 7.77 -2.75 3.70
C LYS A 75 8.10 -2.47 2.23
N GLU A 76 7.65 -3.31 1.30
CA GLU A 76 7.88 -3.12 -0.13
C GLU A 76 7.26 -1.83 -0.65
N LEU A 77 6.00 -1.55 -0.28
CA LEU A 77 5.36 -0.26 -0.58
C LEU A 77 6.25 0.91 -0.12
N HIS A 78 6.75 0.90 1.12
CA HIS A 78 7.61 1.98 1.62
C HIS A 78 8.93 2.11 0.87
N ILE A 79 9.55 1.00 0.45
CA ILE A 79 10.77 1.03 -0.38
C ILE A 79 10.49 1.78 -1.68
N VAL A 80 9.38 1.46 -2.34
CA VAL A 80 8.97 2.11 -3.60
C VAL A 80 8.68 3.59 -3.39
N ILE A 81 7.90 3.94 -2.35
CA ILE A 81 7.60 5.35 -2.02
C ILE A 81 8.87 6.14 -1.71
N LYS A 82 9.82 5.56 -0.95
CA LYS A 82 11.10 6.19 -0.66
C LYS A 82 11.90 6.48 -1.93
N ASN A 83 11.90 5.54 -2.88
CA ASN A 83 12.56 5.72 -4.18
C ASN A 83 11.88 6.80 -5.03
N CYS A 84 10.59 7.06 -4.82
CA CYS A 84 9.82 8.13 -5.46
C CYS A 84 9.88 9.48 -4.71
N SER A 85 10.70 9.61 -3.65
CA SER A 85 10.67 10.77 -2.75
C SER A 85 10.90 12.12 -3.46
N LYS A 86 11.81 12.18 -4.44
CA LYS A 86 12.12 13.42 -5.16
C LYS A 86 10.90 14.00 -5.89
N PRO A 87 10.25 13.29 -6.85
CA PRO A 87 9.06 13.81 -7.51
C PRO A 87 7.88 13.98 -6.54
N LEU A 88 7.74 13.15 -5.50
CA LEU A 88 6.67 13.32 -4.49
C LEU A 88 6.79 14.63 -3.69
N LEU A 89 8.02 15.07 -3.39
CA LEU A 89 8.27 16.25 -2.55
C LEU A 89 8.40 17.55 -3.36
N GLN A 90 8.95 17.47 -4.57
CA GLN A 90 9.33 18.63 -5.38
C GLN A 90 8.47 18.77 -6.64
N GLY A 91 7.82 17.70 -7.08
CA GLY A 91 7.07 17.65 -8.32
C GLY A 91 5.71 18.32 -8.22
N VAL A 92 5.20 18.74 -9.38
CA VAL A 92 3.82 19.21 -9.53
C VAL A 92 2.93 18.00 -9.74
N GLN A 93 1.91 17.86 -8.90
CA GLN A 93 0.92 16.81 -9.07
C GLN A 93 -0.13 17.21 -10.11
N SER A 94 -0.41 16.32 -11.05
CA SER A 94 -1.60 16.32 -11.91
C SER A 94 -2.42 15.04 -11.70
N ASN A 95 -3.69 15.06 -12.09
CA ASN A 95 -4.52 13.86 -12.12
C ASN A 95 -5.50 13.92 -13.29
N PHE A 96 -5.84 12.75 -13.83
CA PHE A 96 -6.79 12.62 -14.93
C PHE A 96 -7.38 11.20 -14.97
N SER A 97 -8.57 11.08 -15.56
CA SER A 97 -9.22 9.78 -15.77
C SER A 97 -8.48 9.02 -16.86
N ILE A 98 -8.26 7.73 -16.61
CA ILE A 98 -7.70 6.76 -17.57
C ILE A 98 -8.71 5.61 -17.84
N GLY A 99 -9.96 5.81 -17.43
CA GLY A 99 -11.06 4.86 -17.54
C GLY A 99 -12.24 5.24 -16.65
N PRO A 100 -13.39 4.56 -16.75
CA PRO A 100 -14.61 4.90 -16.01
C PRO A 100 -14.44 4.85 -14.49
N LEU A 101 -13.65 3.89 -13.99
CA LEU A 101 -13.35 3.70 -12.57
C LEU A 101 -11.84 3.79 -12.30
N GLN A 102 -11.07 4.27 -13.28
CA GLN A 102 -9.62 4.32 -13.24
C GLN A 102 -9.10 5.76 -13.32
N GLN A 103 -8.12 6.07 -12.48
CA GLN A 103 -7.55 7.41 -12.34
C GLN A 103 -6.03 7.33 -12.30
N ALA A 104 -5.34 8.24 -12.99
CA ALA A 104 -3.92 8.47 -12.81
C ALA A 104 -3.67 9.67 -11.89
N TYR A 105 -2.73 9.53 -10.95
CA TYR A 105 -2.09 10.65 -10.26
C TYR A 105 -0.62 10.66 -10.65
N VAL A 106 -0.12 11.78 -11.15
CA VAL A 106 1.25 11.89 -11.65
C VAL A 106 1.93 13.05 -10.94
N TYR A 107 3.15 12.84 -10.46
CA TYR A 107 4.01 13.90 -9.95
C TYR A 107 5.20 14.05 -10.88
N GLU A 108 5.41 15.25 -11.40
CA GLU A 108 6.49 15.55 -12.34
C GLU A 108 7.35 16.73 -11.84
N GLU A 109 8.66 16.53 -11.85
CA GLU A 109 9.66 17.57 -11.58
C GLU A 109 10.40 17.90 -12.88
N GLY A 110 9.74 18.65 -13.77
CA GLY A 110 10.24 18.93 -15.12
C GLY A 110 10.52 17.64 -15.89
N MET A 111 11.62 17.61 -16.66
CA MET A 111 12.03 16.41 -17.42
C MET A 111 12.87 15.40 -16.61
N ARG A 112 13.07 15.62 -15.31
CA ARG A 112 14.11 14.91 -14.53
C ARG A 112 13.59 13.76 -13.67
N ALA A 113 12.35 13.84 -13.19
CA ALA A 113 11.76 12.81 -12.35
C ALA A 113 10.23 12.79 -12.50
N CYS A 114 9.66 11.59 -12.54
CA CYS A 114 8.23 11.37 -12.68
C CYS A 114 7.83 10.17 -11.82
N VAL A 115 6.73 10.25 -11.07
CA VAL A 115 6.08 9.06 -10.49
C VAL A 115 4.60 9.08 -10.81
N ALA A 116 4.06 7.94 -11.23
CA ALA A 116 2.65 7.75 -11.49
C ALA A 116 2.03 6.70 -10.55
N PHE A 117 0.80 6.97 -10.11
CA PHE A 117 -0.08 6.07 -9.40
C PHE A 117 -1.30 5.82 -10.27
N LEU A 118 -1.44 4.60 -10.78
CA LEU A 118 -2.57 4.18 -11.60
C LEU A 118 -3.56 3.42 -10.73
N VAL A 119 -4.71 4.03 -10.48
CA VAL A 119 -5.73 3.54 -9.56
C VAL A 119 -6.81 2.81 -10.34
N ASN A 120 -7.17 1.59 -9.91
CA ASN A 120 -8.41 0.93 -10.26
C ASN A 120 -9.34 0.88 -9.04
N ASN A 121 -10.44 1.64 -9.09
CA ASN A 121 -11.44 1.66 -8.02
C ASN A 121 -12.52 0.58 -8.18
N ASP A 122 -12.55 -0.17 -9.28
CA ASP A 122 -13.47 -1.30 -9.45
C ASP A 122 -13.10 -2.39 -8.44
N SER A 123 -14.02 -2.75 -7.54
CA SER A 123 -13.79 -3.75 -6.51
C SER A 123 -13.88 -5.20 -7.00
N THR A 124 -14.27 -5.41 -8.25
CA THR A 124 -14.61 -6.73 -8.80
C THR A 124 -13.85 -7.10 -10.07
N LYS A 125 -13.47 -6.12 -10.90
CA LYS A 125 -12.88 -6.38 -12.22
C LYS A 125 -11.47 -5.84 -12.37
N ASN A 126 -10.65 -6.62 -13.08
CA ASN A 126 -9.40 -6.12 -13.65
C ASN A 126 -9.74 -5.06 -14.71
N ALA A 127 -8.83 -4.10 -14.89
CA ALA A 127 -8.96 -3.07 -15.92
C ALA A 127 -7.63 -2.93 -16.66
N THR A 128 -7.70 -2.95 -17.99
CA THR A 128 -6.57 -2.60 -18.85
C THR A 128 -6.65 -1.12 -19.22
N VAL A 129 -5.66 -0.34 -18.83
CA VAL A 129 -5.61 1.12 -19.03
C VAL A 129 -4.44 1.51 -19.92
N GLN A 130 -4.61 2.58 -20.70
CA GLN A 130 -3.52 3.19 -21.48
C GLN A 130 -2.95 4.38 -20.70
N PHE A 131 -1.62 4.40 -20.53
CA PHE A 131 -0.91 5.48 -19.87
C PHE A 131 0.45 5.70 -20.56
N GLN A 132 0.70 6.93 -21.04
CA GLN A 132 1.93 7.30 -21.74
C GLN A 132 2.36 6.29 -22.85
N ASN A 133 1.42 5.91 -23.72
CA ASN A 133 1.58 4.92 -24.81
C ASN A 133 1.86 3.47 -24.38
N ASN A 134 1.80 3.18 -23.07
CA ASN A 134 1.92 1.83 -22.54
C ASN A 134 0.56 1.33 -22.02
N SER A 135 0.37 0.01 -22.13
CA SER A 135 -0.82 -0.69 -21.64
C SER A 135 -0.51 -1.35 -20.30
N PHE A 136 -1.31 -1.08 -19.27
CA PHE A 136 -1.17 -1.68 -17.94
C PHE A 136 -2.43 -2.41 -17.52
N GLU A 137 -2.27 -3.61 -16.97
CA GLU A 137 -3.36 -4.33 -16.30
C GLU A 137 -3.37 -3.98 -14.81
N LEU A 138 -4.51 -3.51 -14.31
CA LEU A 138 -4.74 -3.19 -12.91
C LEU A 138 -5.73 -4.17 -12.30
N LEU A 139 -5.30 -4.86 -11.24
CA LEU A 139 -6.16 -5.74 -10.43
C LEU A 139 -7.33 -4.96 -9.79
N PRO A 140 -8.38 -5.64 -9.31
CA PRO A 140 -9.50 -4.98 -8.66
C PRO A 140 -9.03 -4.28 -7.39
N LYS A 141 -9.59 -3.11 -7.10
CA LYS A 141 -9.28 -2.28 -5.92
C LYS A 141 -7.78 -2.15 -5.67
N SER A 142 -7.03 -1.79 -6.71
CA SER A 142 -5.57 -1.76 -6.66
C SER A 142 -4.98 -0.44 -7.15
N ILE A 143 -3.72 -0.19 -6.77
CA ILE A 143 -2.91 0.91 -7.29
C ILE A 143 -1.60 0.33 -7.80
N GLY A 144 -1.30 0.56 -9.08
CA GLY A 144 0.01 0.35 -9.66
C GLY A 144 0.89 1.59 -9.47
N ILE A 145 2.15 1.40 -9.05
CA ILE A 145 3.11 2.50 -8.85
C ILE A 145 4.24 2.38 -9.87
N LEU A 146 4.47 3.48 -10.60
CA LEU A 146 5.49 3.62 -11.63
C LEU A 146 6.48 4.73 -11.24
N PRO A 147 7.65 4.40 -10.66
CA PRO A 147 8.64 5.39 -10.18
C PRO A 147 9.32 6.23 -11.27
N ASP A 148 9.11 5.88 -12.53
CA ASP A 148 9.63 6.51 -13.73
C ASP A 148 8.51 6.84 -14.75
N CYS A 149 7.24 6.65 -14.36
CA CYS A 149 6.06 6.74 -15.23
C CYS A 149 6.03 5.77 -16.42
N GLN A 150 6.92 4.78 -16.46
CA GLN A 150 7.02 3.82 -17.56
C GLN A 150 6.87 2.37 -17.10
N ASN A 151 7.48 2.01 -15.97
CA ASN A 151 7.53 0.64 -15.47
C ASN A 151 6.76 0.52 -14.15
N MET A 152 5.76 -0.35 -14.11
CA MET A 152 5.08 -0.70 -12.86
C MET A 152 5.96 -1.65 -12.06
N VAL A 153 6.34 -1.24 -10.85
CA VAL A 153 7.23 -2.02 -9.97
C VAL A 153 6.54 -2.51 -8.69
N PHE A 154 5.28 -2.11 -8.51
CA PHE A 154 4.47 -2.48 -7.36
C PHE A 154 3.00 -2.34 -7.70
N ASN A 155 2.19 -3.31 -7.27
CA ASN A 155 0.75 -3.22 -7.29
C ASN A 155 0.20 -3.59 -5.89
N THR A 156 -0.66 -2.75 -5.32
CA THR A 156 -1.15 -2.94 -3.95
C THR A 156 -1.92 -4.24 -3.73
N ALA A 157 -2.49 -4.86 -4.78
CA ALA A 157 -3.21 -6.12 -4.69
C ALA A 157 -2.35 -7.35 -5.07
N LYS A 158 -1.12 -7.15 -5.53
CA LYS A 158 -0.20 -8.25 -5.89
C LYS A 158 0.75 -8.52 -4.73
N VAL A 159 0.33 -9.43 -3.83
CA VAL A 159 1.10 -9.81 -2.64
C VAL A 159 2.01 -10.99 -2.93
N CYS A 160 3.29 -10.88 -2.60
CA CYS A 160 4.21 -12.01 -2.66
C CYS A 160 4.22 -12.78 -1.35
N TYR A 161 4.03 -14.10 -1.47
CA TYR A 161 4.11 -15.04 -0.37
C TYR A 161 5.44 -15.78 -0.51
N GLY A 162 6.50 -15.30 0.15
CA GLY A 162 7.82 -15.92 0.11
C GLY A 162 8.93 -15.03 0.68
N PHE A 163 10.14 -15.59 0.83
CA PHE A 163 11.33 -14.84 1.28
C PHE A 163 11.92 -13.91 0.22
N ILE A 164 11.47 -14.00 -1.04
CA ILE A 164 11.94 -13.18 -2.15
C ILE A 164 10.97 -12.00 -2.33
N PRO A 165 11.45 -10.73 -2.30
CA PRO A 165 10.61 -9.56 -2.48
C PRO A 165 9.95 -9.50 -3.86
N CYS A 166 8.69 -9.03 -3.98
CA CYS A 166 8.03 -8.86 -5.29
C CYS A 166 8.83 -7.95 -6.22
N TYR A 167 9.39 -6.88 -5.66
CA TYR A 167 10.19 -5.90 -6.39
C TYR A 167 11.41 -6.54 -7.11
N GLU A 168 12.02 -7.57 -6.52
CA GLU A 168 13.17 -8.25 -7.14
C GLU A 168 12.75 -9.24 -8.24
N LEU A 169 11.53 -9.79 -8.14
CA LEU A 169 10.97 -10.65 -9.19
C LEU A 169 10.58 -9.82 -10.43
N GLU A 170 10.05 -8.61 -10.24
CA GLU A 170 9.66 -7.74 -11.35
C GLU A 170 10.87 -7.15 -12.09
N LYS A 171 12.00 -6.90 -11.41
CA LYS A 171 13.26 -6.54 -12.07
C LYS A 171 13.86 -7.60 -12.99
N LYS A 172 13.47 -8.87 -12.85
CA LYS A 172 13.98 -9.98 -13.68
C LYS A 172 13.13 -10.25 -14.92
N ASN A 173 11.92 -9.71 -14.98
CA ASN A 173 10.96 -9.96 -16.06
C ASN A 173 10.76 -8.77 -17.01
N ASN A 174 11.47 -7.66 -16.78
CA ASN A 174 11.60 -6.50 -17.66
C ASN A 174 13.08 -6.33 -18.06
#